data_AF-A0A7X3Q2D1-F1
#
_entry.id   AF-A0A7X3Q2D1-F1
#
_cell.length_a   1.000
_cell.length_b   1.000
_cell.length_c   1.000
_cell.angle_alpha   90.00
_cell.angle_beta   90.00
_cell.angle_gamma   90.00
#
_symmetry.space_group_name_H-M   'P 1'
#
loop_
_entity.id
_entity.type
_entity.pdbx_description
1 polymer ?
#
loop_
_entity_poly.entity_id
_entity_poly.type
_entity_poly.pdbx_seq_one_letter_code
_entity_poly.pdbx_strand_id
1 'polypeptide(L)'
;MKPLIIAALVASFALSTVLGTSAQGPPDLPVIFEGTVSDLDGDVAAGLPVESYIGDGAVNCNNNPTETFERDGQTRYWVKVASSGQTAGCGVEGATVRFKIGDRWATQTGTWTGLRSTLNLTLAPEGPETVTISVAVWRRNVDPVGALAISTLAPGGTWQTSDWPLDMSDRSRSGRWNRSEIVEVEVELE
;
A
#
# COMPACT_ATOMS: atom_id res chain seq x y z
N MET A 1 86.02 -37.86 12.19
CA MET A 1 86.29 -36.96 13.33
C MET A 1 84.96 -36.39 13.79
N LYS A 2 84.67 -36.49 15.10
CA LYS A 2 83.47 -35.99 15.85
C LYS A 2 83.30 -34.45 15.72
N PRO A 3 82.24 -33.78 16.25
CA PRO A 3 80.85 -34.16 16.66
C PRO A 3 79.80 -33.12 16.10
N LEU A 4 78.48 -33.18 16.35
CA LEU A 4 77.81 -32.48 17.47
C LEU A 4 76.28 -32.70 17.47
N ILE A 5 75.77 -32.93 18.68
CA ILE A 5 74.37 -33.01 19.13
C ILE A 5 73.83 -31.58 19.34
N ILE A 6 72.60 -31.25 18.92
CA ILE A 6 71.75 -30.27 19.62
C ILE A 6 70.27 -30.69 19.55
N ALA A 7 69.70 -30.92 20.73
CA ALA A 7 68.29 -31.12 21.02
C ALA A 7 67.51 -29.80 20.96
N ALA A 8 66.22 -29.81 20.60
CA ALA A 8 65.33 -28.70 20.91
C ALA A 8 63.88 -29.16 21.14
N LEU A 9 63.44 -28.83 22.36
CA LEU A 9 62.12 -28.88 23.00
C LEU A 9 60.86 -29.11 22.15
N VAL A 10 60.06 -30.05 22.66
CA VAL A 10 58.62 -30.18 22.48
C VAL A 10 57.91 -29.06 23.25
N ALA A 11 57.06 -28.28 22.58
CA ALA A 11 56.08 -27.40 23.24
C ALA A 11 54.72 -27.56 22.53
N SER A 12 53.94 -28.53 22.99
CA SER A 12 52.55 -28.74 22.55
C SER A 12 51.64 -27.71 23.22
N PHE A 13 51.30 -26.64 22.50
CA PHE A 13 50.23 -25.73 22.91
C PHE A 13 48.89 -26.32 22.44
N ALA A 14 48.17 -26.98 23.34
CA ALA A 14 46.80 -27.41 23.09
C ALA A 14 45.86 -26.20 23.23
N LEU A 15 45.57 -25.54 22.11
CA LEU A 15 44.60 -24.46 22.03
C LEU A 15 43.19 -25.06 22.14
N SER A 16 42.63 -25.07 23.35
CA SER A 16 41.25 -25.47 23.59
C SER A 16 40.34 -24.32 23.17
N THR A 17 39.87 -24.33 21.93
CA THR A 17 38.79 -23.43 21.49
C THR A 17 37.50 -23.89 22.15
N VAL A 18 37.02 -23.09 23.09
CA VAL A 18 35.67 -23.21 23.64
C VAL A 18 34.69 -22.96 22.49
N LEU A 19 34.07 -24.02 21.99
CA LEU A 19 32.89 -23.91 21.13
C LEU A 19 31.78 -23.34 22.01
N GLY A 20 31.58 -22.02 21.94
CA GLY A 20 30.42 -21.38 22.51
C GLY A 20 29.17 -21.93 21.84
N THR A 21 28.40 -22.73 22.56
CA THR A 21 27.02 -23.02 22.24
C THR A 21 26.25 -21.71 22.33
N SER A 22 25.97 -21.08 21.20
CA SER A 22 24.94 -20.05 21.14
C SER A 22 23.62 -20.71 21.55
N ALA A 23 23.11 -20.34 22.71
CA ALA A 23 21.73 -20.62 23.08
C ALA A 23 20.86 -20.02 21.97
N GLN A 24 20.29 -20.88 21.13
CA GLN A 24 19.30 -20.48 20.14
C GLN A 24 18.15 -19.89 20.95
N GLY A 25 17.89 -18.59 20.75
CA GLY A 25 16.77 -17.91 21.39
C GLY A 25 15.45 -18.63 21.09
N PRO A 26 14.36 -18.28 21.79
CA PRO A 26 13.03 -18.82 21.50
C PRO A 26 12.75 -18.75 19.98
N PRO A 27 12.07 -19.76 19.40
CA PRO A 27 11.74 -19.74 17.99
C PRO A 27 10.97 -18.46 17.66
N ASP A 28 11.40 -17.77 16.61
CA ASP A 28 10.77 -16.54 16.15
C ASP A 28 9.50 -16.91 15.36
N LEU A 29 8.39 -17.06 16.09
CA LEU A 29 7.11 -17.50 15.54
C LEU A 29 6.30 -16.31 15.04
N PRO A 30 5.51 -16.48 13.95
CA PRO A 30 4.61 -15.43 13.49
C PRO A 30 3.46 -15.24 14.49
N VAL A 31 2.95 -14.00 14.58
CA VAL A 31 1.72 -13.69 15.33
C VAL A 31 0.51 -13.91 14.42
N ILE A 32 -0.53 -14.57 14.93
CA ILE A 32 -1.80 -14.75 14.21
C ILE A 32 -2.77 -13.63 14.59
N PHE A 33 -3.32 -12.91 13.62
CA PHE A 33 -4.47 -12.03 13.82
C PHE A 33 -5.70 -12.65 13.20
N GLU A 34 -6.84 -12.55 13.86
CA GLU A 34 -8.13 -13.02 13.33
C GLU A 34 -9.31 -12.22 13.86
N GLY A 35 -10.40 -12.20 13.11
CA GLY A 35 -11.63 -11.53 13.53
C GLY A 35 -12.65 -11.44 12.41
N THR A 36 -13.59 -10.51 12.56
CA THR A 36 -14.55 -10.14 11.51
C THR A 36 -14.04 -8.96 10.69
N VAL A 37 -14.55 -8.83 9.46
CA VAL A 37 -14.35 -7.66 8.60
C VAL A 37 -15.71 -7.06 8.29
N SER A 38 -15.86 -5.75 8.47
CA SER A 38 -17.07 -5.00 8.16
C SER A 38 -16.76 -3.74 7.34
N ASP A 39 -17.78 -3.20 6.68
CA ASP A 39 -17.76 -1.90 6.03
C ASP A 39 -18.80 -0.98 6.67
N LEU A 40 -18.65 0.33 6.51
CA LEU A 40 -19.69 1.29 6.89
C LEU A 40 -20.91 1.18 5.97
N ASP A 41 -20.68 0.80 4.71
CA ASP A 41 -21.71 0.69 3.68
C ASP A 41 -22.41 -0.69 3.66
N GLY A 42 -21.95 -1.63 4.48
CA GLY A 42 -22.57 -2.94 4.65
C GLY A 42 -21.59 -4.10 4.77
N ASP A 43 -22.02 -5.26 4.26
CA ASP A 43 -21.27 -6.50 4.34
C ASP A 43 -20.09 -6.51 3.35
N VAL A 44 -18.93 -6.96 3.83
CA VAL A 44 -17.72 -7.12 3.01
C VAL A 44 -17.76 -8.49 2.31
N ALA A 45 -17.37 -8.57 1.05
CA ALA A 45 -17.32 -9.84 0.33
C ALA A 45 -16.26 -10.80 0.90
N ALA A 46 -16.55 -12.11 0.84
CA ALA A 46 -15.56 -13.16 1.03
C ALA A 46 -14.64 -13.30 -0.20
N GLY A 47 -13.46 -13.90 -0.04
CA GLY A 47 -12.48 -14.11 -1.10
C GLY A 47 -11.58 -12.91 -1.39
N LEU A 48 -11.64 -11.86 -0.56
CA LEU A 48 -10.76 -10.70 -0.71
C LEU A 48 -9.38 -11.01 -0.11
N PRO A 49 -8.27 -10.62 -0.76
CA PRO A 49 -6.94 -10.84 -0.22
C PRO A 49 -6.77 -10.09 1.10
N VAL A 50 -6.17 -10.74 2.08
CA VAL A 50 -5.86 -10.19 3.40
C VAL A 50 -4.36 -9.95 3.47
N GLU A 51 -3.94 -8.72 3.69
CA GLU A 51 -2.54 -8.33 3.79
C GLU A 51 -2.25 -7.65 5.13
N SER A 52 -1.03 -7.84 5.61
CA SER A 52 -0.53 -7.29 6.86
C SER A 52 0.80 -6.61 6.65
N TYR A 53 0.97 -5.46 7.29
CA TYR A 53 2.14 -4.60 7.14
C TYR A 53 2.62 -4.11 8.50
N ILE A 54 3.92 -3.91 8.64
CA ILE A 54 4.51 -3.29 9.84
C ILE A 54 4.82 -1.82 9.56
N GLY A 55 4.50 -0.94 10.52
CA GLY A 55 4.86 0.48 10.45
C GLY A 55 4.12 1.25 9.35
N ASP A 56 4.87 1.88 8.44
CA ASP A 56 4.34 2.77 7.40
C ASP A 56 3.72 2.04 6.20
N GLY A 57 3.92 0.72 6.07
CA GLY A 57 3.32 -0.08 5.01
C GLY A 57 4.28 -0.51 3.90
N ALA A 58 5.59 -0.32 4.04
CA ALA A 58 6.55 -0.63 2.98
C ALA A 58 6.72 -2.13 2.69
N VAL A 59 6.53 -3.01 3.68
CA VAL A 59 6.77 -4.46 3.56
C VAL A 59 5.50 -5.23 3.94
N ASN A 60 4.99 -6.02 2.99
CA ASN A 60 3.95 -7.01 3.27
C ASN A 60 4.57 -8.16 4.08
N CYS A 61 4.05 -8.36 5.29
CA CYS A 61 4.56 -9.30 6.28
C CYS A 61 3.69 -10.55 6.41
N ASN A 62 2.87 -10.85 5.41
CA ASN A 62 2.16 -12.11 5.35
C ASN A 62 3.13 -13.28 5.27
N ASN A 63 3.03 -14.20 6.23
CA ASN A 63 3.77 -15.45 6.18
C ASN A 63 3.20 -16.38 5.09
N ASN A 64 1.94 -16.18 4.67
CA ASN A 64 1.31 -16.82 3.50
C ASN A 64 0.16 -15.95 2.96
N PRO A 65 -0.18 -16.02 1.66
CA PRO A 65 -1.42 -15.45 1.13
C PRO A 65 -2.63 -16.00 1.89
N THR A 66 -3.55 -15.12 2.27
CA THR A 66 -4.80 -15.49 2.94
C THR A 66 -5.93 -14.64 2.38
N GLU A 67 -7.15 -15.17 2.39
CA GLU A 67 -8.33 -14.48 1.90
C GLU A 67 -9.40 -14.40 3.01
N THR A 68 -10.31 -13.42 2.89
CA THR A 68 -11.51 -13.37 3.72
C THR A 68 -12.42 -14.56 3.41
N PHE A 69 -13.22 -14.99 4.37
CA PHE A 69 -14.14 -16.10 4.22
C PHE A 69 -15.44 -15.84 4.97
N GLU A 70 -16.54 -16.41 4.49
CA GLU A 70 -17.83 -16.33 5.16
C GLU A 70 -17.96 -17.44 6.22
N ARG A 71 -18.46 -17.08 7.40
CA ARG A 71 -18.85 -18.02 8.44
C ARG A 71 -19.92 -17.37 9.31
N ASP A 72 -21.02 -18.09 9.54
CA ASP A 72 -22.14 -17.69 10.39
C ASP A 72 -22.79 -16.36 9.95
N GLY A 73 -22.82 -16.08 8.64
CA GLY A 73 -23.36 -14.84 8.08
C GLY A 73 -22.44 -13.64 8.27
N GLN A 74 -21.18 -13.84 8.62
CA GLN A 74 -20.19 -12.79 8.79
C GLN A 74 -18.96 -13.06 7.93
N THR A 75 -18.40 -11.99 7.35
CA THR A 75 -17.09 -12.06 6.71
C THR A 75 -16.00 -12.00 7.77
N ARG A 76 -15.09 -12.97 7.71
CA ARG A 76 -14.02 -13.19 8.67
C ARG A 76 -12.68 -13.24 7.98
N TYR A 77 -11.63 -13.05 8.76
CA TYR A 77 -10.26 -13.16 8.29
C TYR A 77 -9.38 -13.83 9.34
N TRP A 78 -8.26 -14.37 8.88
CA TRP A 78 -7.09 -14.58 9.71
C TRP A 78 -5.84 -14.29 8.88
N VAL A 79 -4.74 -13.92 9.52
CA VAL A 79 -3.45 -13.70 8.86
C VAL A 79 -2.32 -14.03 9.82
N LYS A 80 -1.24 -14.64 9.30
CA LYS A 80 0.02 -14.83 10.03
C LYS A 80 0.97 -13.71 9.65
N VAL A 81 1.38 -12.93 10.63
CA VAL A 81 2.31 -11.82 10.46
C VAL A 81 3.70 -12.33 10.83
N ALA A 82 4.57 -12.44 9.81
CA ALA A 82 5.94 -12.90 9.96
C ALA A 82 6.71 -12.03 10.97
N SER A 83 7.65 -12.65 11.65
CA SER A 83 8.61 -11.95 12.48
C SER A 83 9.78 -11.40 11.66
N SER A 84 10.58 -10.54 12.25
CA SER A 84 11.81 -9.99 11.65
C SER A 84 12.88 -11.05 11.35
N GLY A 85 12.93 -12.15 12.11
CA GLY A 85 13.81 -13.29 11.84
C GLY A 85 13.33 -14.22 10.73
N GLN A 86 12.03 -14.18 10.39
CA GLN A 86 11.47 -14.89 9.23
C GLN A 86 11.53 -14.06 7.95
N THR A 87 11.23 -12.76 8.06
CA THR A 87 11.23 -11.81 6.94
C THR A 87 11.79 -10.49 7.42
N ALA A 88 12.89 -10.06 6.82
CA ALA A 88 13.53 -8.80 7.19
C ALA A 88 12.54 -7.63 7.03
N GLY A 89 12.46 -6.77 8.04
CA GLY A 89 11.51 -5.64 8.07
C GLY A 89 10.13 -5.96 8.65
N CYS A 90 9.88 -7.22 9.03
CA CYS A 90 8.63 -7.61 9.67
C CYS A 90 8.71 -7.58 11.21
N GLY A 91 7.77 -8.27 11.88
CA GLY A 91 7.41 -7.99 13.26
C GLY A 91 8.55 -8.13 14.27
N VAL A 92 8.63 -7.14 15.16
CA VAL A 92 9.36 -7.20 16.42
C VAL A 92 8.37 -6.94 17.55
N GLU A 93 8.68 -7.39 18.76
CA GLU A 93 7.81 -7.21 19.93
C GLU A 93 7.36 -5.74 20.07
N GLY A 94 6.05 -5.53 20.14
CA GLY A 94 5.43 -4.21 20.28
C GLY A 94 5.24 -3.44 18.97
N ALA A 95 5.68 -3.96 17.82
CA ALA A 95 5.51 -3.28 16.53
C ALA A 95 4.03 -3.11 16.16
N THR A 96 3.70 -2.01 15.49
CA THR A 96 2.33 -1.79 15.00
C THR A 96 2.09 -2.55 13.71
N VAL A 97 1.00 -3.31 13.66
CA VAL A 97 0.52 -4.05 12.50
C VAL A 97 -0.66 -3.30 11.87
N ARG A 98 -0.60 -3.09 10.56
CA ARG A 98 -1.68 -2.53 9.75
C ARG A 98 -2.23 -3.60 8.82
N PHE A 99 -3.52 -3.52 8.52
CA PHE A 99 -4.21 -4.54 7.71
C PHE A 99 -4.84 -3.90 6.47
N LYS A 100 -4.73 -4.59 5.34
CA LYS A 100 -5.41 -4.24 4.09
C LYS A 100 -6.24 -5.44 3.64
N ILE A 101 -7.48 -5.19 3.23
CA ILE A 101 -8.42 -6.20 2.73
C ILE A 101 -8.83 -5.79 1.32
N GLY A 102 -8.51 -6.60 0.32
CA GLY A 102 -8.61 -6.16 -1.07
C GLY A 102 -7.74 -4.91 -1.28
N ASP A 103 -8.37 -3.85 -1.78
CA ASP A 103 -7.70 -2.58 -2.00
C ASP A 103 -7.83 -1.56 -0.86
N ARG A 104 -8.49 -1.93 0.24
CA ARG A 104 -8.83 -1.00 1.31
C ARG A 104 -8.08 -1.28 2.60
N TRP A 105 -7.57 -0.22 3.21
CA TRP A 105 -6.98 -0.28 4.53
C TRP A 105 -8.05 -0.44 5.60
N ALA A 106 -7.78 -1.22 6.63
CA ALA A 106 -8.58 -1.21 7.84
C ALA A 106 -8.22 0.01 8.71
N THR A 107 -9.20 0.49 9.47
CA THR A 107 -9.01 1.60 10.42
C THR A 107 -8.31 1.17 11.71
N GLN A 108 -8.42 -0.10 12.08
CA GLN A 108 -7.78 -0.66 13.26
C GLN A 108 -6.35 -1.10 12.98
N THR A 109 -5.52 -1.01 14.01
CA THR A 109 -4.17 -1.55 14.03
C THR A 109 -4.03 -2.60 15.13
N GLY A 110 -3.11 -3.54 14.90
CA GLY A 110 -2.71 -4.55 15.88
C GLY A 110 -1.35 -4.23 16.49
N THR A 111 -1.02 -4.92 17.56
CA THR A 111 0.33 -4.93 18.15
C THR A 111 0.95 -6.30 17.95
N TRP A 112 2.15 -6.35 17.40
CA TRP A 112 2.89 -7.60 17.19
C TRP A 112 3.43 -8.09 18.53
N THR A 113 2.65 -8.95 19.20
CA THR A 113 2.98 -9.54 20.50
C THR A 113 2.24 -10.87 20.68
N GLY A 114 2.80 -11.77 21.48
CA GLY A 114 2.20 -13.07 21.80
C GLY A 114 2.17 -14.04 20.63
N LEU A 115 1.18 -14.94 20.61
CA LEU A 115 1.02 -15.95 19.54
C LEU A 115 -0.20 -15.69 18.67
N ARG A 116 -1.23 -15.06 19.23
CA ARG A 116 -2.52 -14.84 18.60
C ARG A 116 -3.20 -13.62 19.20
N SER A 117 -3.88 -12.85 18.37
CA SER A 117 -4.70 -11.71 18.75
C SER A 117 -6.02 -11.72 17.99
N THR A 118 -7.11 -11.43 18.69
CA THR A 118 -8.42 -11.23 18.07
C THR A 118 -8.63 -9.74 17.85
N LEU A 119 -8.88 -9.36 16.59
CA LEU A 119 -9.08 -7.98 16.18
C LEU A 119 -10.16 -7.94 15.10
N ASN A 120 -11.21 -7.16 15.33
CA ASN A 120 -12.23 -6.93 14.30
C ASN A 120 -11.82 -5.72 13.47
N LEU A 121 -11.94 -5.85 12.15
CA LEU A 121 -11.55 -4.82 11.20
C LEU A 121 -12.79 -4.15 10.60
N THR A 122 -12.69 -2.83 10.44
CA THR A 122 -13.61 -2.01 9.66
C THR A 122 -12.80 -1.34 8.58
N LEU A 123 -13.20 -1.53 7.32
CA LEU A 123 -12.56 -0.90 6.18
C LEU A 123 -12.68 0.62 6.31
N ALA A 124 -11.56 1.31 6.07
CA ALA A 124 -11.59 2.75 5.92
C ALA A 124 -12.50 3.10 4.73
N PRO A 125 -13.20 4.25 4.76
CA PRO A 125 -14.01 4.70 3.64
C PRO A 125 -13.20 4.64 2.35
N GLU A 126 -13.85 4.30 1.24
CA GLU A 126 -13.22 4.51 -0.07
C GLU A 126 -12.88 5.99 -0.18
N GLY A 127 -11.65 6.29 -0.62
CA GLY A 127 -11.30 7.67 -0.95
C GLY A 127 -12.26 8.18 -2.02
N PRO A 128 -12.43 9.51 -2.17
CA PRO A 128 -13.28 10.04 -3.23
C PRO A 128 -12.80 9.47 -4.56
N GLU A 129 -13.73 8.91 -5.35
CA GLU A 129 -13.42 8.51 -6.72
C GLU A 129 -13.11 9.81 -7.48
N THR A 130 -11.99 9.88 -8.19
CA THR A 130 -11.63 11.07 -8.96
C THR A 130 -11.62 10.78 -10.45
N VAL A 131 -12.00 11.79 -11.23
CA VAL A 131 -11.89 11.78 -12.68
C VAL A 131 -11.01 12.93 -13.16
N THR A 132 -10.07 12.62 -14.05
CA THR A 132 -9.31 13.66 -14.75
C THR A 132 -10.10 14.18 -15.94
N ILE A 133 -10.44 15.47 -15.93
CA ILE A 133 -11.07 16.15 -17.06
C ILE A 133 -10.09 17.11 -17.73
N SER A 134 -10.26 17.30 -19.04
CA SER A 134 -9.55 18.34 -19.78
C SER A 134 -10.36 19.64 -19.76
N VAL A 135 -9.71 20.75 -19.42
CA VAL A 135 -10.31 22.09 -19.38
C VAL A 135 -9.60 23.02 -20.35
N ALA A 136 -10.35 23.78 -21.13
CA ALA A 136 -9.83 24.81 -22.01
C ALA A 136 -10.60 26.12 -21.82
N VAL A 137 -9.87 27.24 -21.77
CA VAL A 137 -10.44 28.58 -21.75
C VAL A 137 -10.31 29.19 -23.15
N TRP A 138 -11.41 29.76 -23.63
CA TRP A 138 -11.49 30.37 -24.95
C TRP A 138 -11.66 31.87 -24.80
N ARG A 139 -10.85 32.64 -25.53
CA ARG A 139 -10.96 34.09 -25.60
C ARG A 139 -11.38 34.53 -27.00
N ARG A 140 -12.42 35.35 -27.07
CA ARG A 140 -12.86 35.99 -28.31
C ARG A 140 -11.93 37.15 -28.65
N ASN A 141 -11.42 37.19 -29.89
CA ASN A 141 -10.50 38.23 -30.38
C ASN A 141 -11.13 39.18 -31.40
N VAL A 142 -12.44 39.08 -31.60
CA VAL A 142 -13.23 39.94 -32.48
C VAL A 142 -14.37 40.57 -31.70
N ASP A 143 -14.78 41.77 -32.07
CA ASP A 143 -15.78 42.58 -31.37
C ASP A 143 -17.09 41.80 -31.04
N PRO A 144 -17.57 41.81 -29.77
CA PRO A 144 -16.87 42.29 -28.56
C PRO A 144 -15.67 41.41 -28.20
N VAL A 145 -14.49 42.03 -28.17
CA VAL A 145 -13.25 41.38 -27.76
C VAL A 145 -13.30 41.08 -26.26
N GLY A 146 -12.75 39.94 -25.85
CA GLY A 146 -12.58 39.61 -24.43
C GLY A 146 -13.70 38.78 -23.81
N ALA A 147 -14.71 38.36 -24.57
CA ALA A 147 -15.63 37.32 -24.11
C ALA A 147 -14.85 36.03 -23.80
N LEU A 148 -15.16 35.41 -22.65
CA LEU A 148 -14.57 34.15 -22.20
C LEU A 148 -15.60 33.03 -22.26
N ALA A 149 -15.14 31.84 -22.61
CA ALA A 149 -15.91 30.61 -22.51
C ALA A 149 -15.01 29.50 -21.95
N ILE A 150 -15.60 28.61 -21.15
CA ILE A 150 -14.89 27.46 -20.56
C ILE A 150 -15.47 26.21 -21.18
N SER A 151 -14.61 25.37 -21.75
CA SER A 151 -14.97 24.04 -22.19
C SER A 151 -14.34 22.98 -21.31
N THR A 152 -15.10 21.92 -21.03
CA THR A 152 -14.67 20.73 -20.31
C THR A 152 -14.82 19.50 -21.21
N LEU A 153 -13.95 18.51 -21.02
CA LEU A 153 -14.00 17.23 -21.72
C LEU A 153 -13.73 16.13 -20.70
N ALA A 154 -14.75 15.32 -20.43
CA ALA A 154 -14.62 14.10 -19.65
C ALA A 154 -13.93 12.99 -20.46
N PRO A 155 -13.31 12.00 -19.80
CA PRO A 155 -12.70 10.85 -20.48
C PRO A 155 -13.69 10.16 -21.43
N GLY A 156 -13.32 9.99 -22.69
CA GLY A 156 -14.16 9.36 -23.72
C GLY A 156 -15.37 10.18 -24.17
N GLY A 157 -15.57 11.38 -23.64
CA GLY A 157 -16.67 12.27 -23.99
C GLY A 157 -16.41 13.19 -25.17
N THR A 158 -17.27 14.20 -25.33
CA THR A 158 -17.08 15.32 -26.25
C THR A 158 -16.99 16.62 -25.47
N TRP A 159 -16.33 17.64 -26.02
CA TRP A 159 -16.24 18.96 -25.39
C TRP A 159 -17.62 19.54 -25.09
N GLN A 160 -17.82 20.01 -23.87
CA GLN A 160 -18.99 20.77 -23.43
C GLN A 160 -18.54 22.16 -23.00
N THR A 161 -19.25 23.20 -23.41
CA THR A 161 -18.98 24.58 -23.00
C THR A 161 -20.09 25.03 -22.06
N SER A 162 -19.78 25.79 -21.01
CA SER A 162 -20.82 26.27 -20.08
C SER A 162 -21.99 26.90 -20.86
N ASP A 163 -23.21 26.46 -20.54
CA ASP A 163 -24.51 26.82 -21.14
C ASP A 163 -24.83 26.27 -22.55
N TRP A 164 -23.92 25.57 -23.24
CA TRP A 164 -24.20 25.00 -24.57
C TRP A 164 -23.36 23.74 -24.89
N PRO A 165 -23.93 22.67 -25.49
CA PRO A 165 -23.17 21.60 -26.12
C PRO A 165 -22.54 22.14 -27.42
N LEU A 166 -21.48 22.92 -27.27
CA LEU A 166 -20.78 23.57 -28.36
C LEU A 166 -19.32 23.15 -28.32
N ASP A 167 -18.87 22.48 -29.38
CA ASP A 167 -17.46 22.27 -29.62
C ASP A 167 -16.82 23.58 -30.10
N MET A 168 -16.05 24.20 -29.22
CA MET A 168 -15.34 25.45 -29.51
C MET A 168 -14.18 25.26 -30.50
N SER A 169 -13.79 24.02 -30.82
CA SER A 169 -12.79 23.70 -31.85
C SER A 169 -13.22 24.21 -33.23
N ASP A 170 -14.50 24.05 -33.58
CA ASP A 170 -15.03 24.56 -34.84
C ASP A 170 -15.13 26.09 -34.86
N ARG A 171 -15.45 26.71 -33.72
CA ARG A 171 -15.44 28.16 -33.57
C ARG A 171 -14.02 28.72 -33.68
N SER A 172 -13.00 28.00 -33.21
CA SER A 172 -11.60 28.38 -33.35
C SER A 172 -11.16 28.44 -34.81
N ARG A 173 -11.61 27.48 -35.64
CA ARG A 173 -11.30 27.46 -37.08
C ARG A 173 -11.75 28.72 -37.81
N SER A 174 -12.73 29.45 -37.29
CA SER A 174 -13.15 30.76 -37.82
C SER A 174 -12.14 31.90 -37.57
N GLY A 175 -11.10 31.67 -36.77
CA GLY A 175 -10.12 32.69 -36.34
C GLY A 175 -10.64 33.69 -35.30
N ARG A 176 -11.92 33.58 -34.91
CA ARG A 176 -12.57 34.52 -33.98
C ARG A 176 -12.26 34.24 -32.50
N TRP A 177 -11.73 33.05 -32.22
CA TRP A 177 -11.48 32.54 -30.86
C TRP A 177 -10.10 31.92 -30.78
N ASN A 178 -9.35 32.29 -29.73
CA ASN A 178 -8.10 31.63 -29.35
C ASN A 178 -8.37 30.70 -28.17
N ARG A 179 -7.83 29.47 -28.25
CA ARG A 179 -7.81 28.52 -27.15
C ARG A 179 -6.61 28.79 -26.25
N SER A 180 -6.78 28.60 -24.95
CA SER A 180 -5.67 28.39 -24.03
C SER A 180 -4.97 27.05 -24.29
N GLU A 181 -3.92 26.79 -23.51
CA GLU A 181 -3.48 25.42 -23.28
C GLU A 181 -4.60 24.61 -22.61
N ILE A 182 -4.62 23.30 -22.88
CA ILE A 182 -5.53 22.37 -22.21
C ILE A 182 -4.89 22.02 -20.87
N VAL A 183 -5.65 22.21 -19.80
CA VAL A 183 -5.22 21.87 -18.44
C VAL A 183 -6.00 20.64 -17.99
N GLU A 184 -5.29 19.64 -17.47
CA GLU A 184 -5.89 18.50 -16.81
C GLU A 184 -6.25 18.88 -15.37
N VAL A 185 -7.50 18.62 -14.99
CA VAL A 185 -8.04 18.92 -13.66
C VAL A 185 -8.60 17.62 -13.09
N GLU A 186 -8.16 17.27 -11.89
CA GLU A 186 -8.73 16.16 -11.12
C GLU A 186 -9.97 16.65 -10.38
N VAL A 187 -11.08 15.92 -10.56
CA VAL A 187 -12.38 16.25 -9.97
C VAL A 187 -12.87 15.06 -9.17
N GLU A 188 -13.20 15.30 -7.90
CA GLU A 188 -13.86 14.31 -7.05
C GLU A 188 -15.30 14.07 -7.54
N LEU A 189 -15.67 12.81 -7.70
CA LEU A 189 -17.02 12.36 -8.01
C LEU A 189 -17.79 12.25 -6.69
N GLU A 190 -18.95 12.92 -6.64
CA GLU A 190 -19.93 12.79 -5.55
C GLU A 190 -20.95 11.68 -5.84
#